data_AF-A0A0F9DLW8-F1
#
_entry.id   AF-A0A0F9DLW8-F1
#
_cell.length_a   1.000
_cell.length_b   1.000
_cell.length_c   1.000
_cell.angle_alpha   90.00
_cell.angle_beta   90.00
_cell.angle_gamma   90.00
#
_symmetry.space_group_name_H-M   'P 1'
#
loop_
_entity.id
_entity.type
_entity.pdbx_description
1 polymer ?
#
loop_
_entity_poly.entity_id
_entity_poly.type
_entity_poly.pdbx_seq_one_letter_code
_entity_poly.pdbx_strand_id
1 'polypeptide(L)'
;MKFALINDCHILLHLPRSRLDDAIQTSVDKFESVMSWCSKNNLILLIGGDFTDRPRGWYVYKKIIRVFKKYSNVKVYAVFGQHCMFLRNTEATILDLLNQSNYLTILGNKPIIFKKEKIFLYGCSWGGEIPKAESKEDFNILVIHAPIAEAPLFPNHDYQDAKKFLKENMDYDLILCGDIHREFVIKYKNRMIVNTGPMLRLTAEAYSFEHEPNFKVYNTKTREVETIFIPHAPADEVLTREHIERQDEIDSMLDEFVTSMKEDFEVEADLISNIEKYLKENEISDSVVNIISRVMEE
;
A
#
# COMPACT_ATOMS: atom_id res chain seq x y z
N MET A 1 10.38 -22.28 13.09
CA MET A 1 9.35 -22.14 12.05
C MET A 1 9.80 -21.02 11.12
N LYS A 2 9.40 -21.04 9.84
CA LYS A 2 9.71 -19.95 8.90
C LYS A 2 8.42 -19.31 8.40
N PHE A 3 8.40 -17.99 8.32
CA PHE A 3 7.28 -17.20 7.83
C PHE A 3 7.71 -16.37 6.64
N ALA A 4 6.92 -16.35 5.57
CA ALA A 4 6.99 -15.32 4.56
C ALA A 4 6.20 -14.11 5.06
N LEU A 5 6.79 -12.93 4.97
CA LEU A 5 6.24 -11.65 5.40
C LEU A 5 6.07 -10.80 4.15
N ILE A 6 4.88 -10.24 3.98
CA ILE A 6 4.59 -9.25 2.94
C ILE A 6 3.54 -8.28 3.47
N ASN A 7 3.50 -7.06 2.97
CA ASN A 7 2.45 -6.09 3.20
C ASN A 7 2.13 -5.37 1.90
N ASP A 8 1.08 -4.55 1.92
CA ASP A 8 0.79 -3.58 0.86
C ASP A 8 0.83 -4.24 -0.53
N CYS A 9 0.15 -5.39 -0.63
CA CYS A 9 0.08 -6.16 -1.86
C CYS A 9 -0.65 -5.36 -2.94
N HIS A 10 -1.72 -4.66 -2.53
CA HIS A 10 -2.56 -3.84 -3.41
C HIS A 10 -2.88 -4.54 -4.73
N ILE A 11 -3.43 -5.76 -4.65
CA ILE A 11 -3.94 -6.42 -5.86
C ILE A 11 -4.98 -5.49 -6.48
N LEU A 12 -4.68 -5.05 -7.70
CA LEU A 12 -5.32 -3.89 -8.32
C LEU A 12 -6.66 -4.26 -8.92
N LEU A 13 -7.65 -3.39 -8.71
CA LEU A 13 -8.96 -3.46 -9.36
C LEU A 13 -9.11 -2.49 -10.52
N HIS A 14 -8.20 -1.53 -10.64
CA HIS A 14 -8.15 -0.51 -11.68
C HIS A 14 -6.71 -0.21 -12.08
N LEU A 15 -6.51 0.36 -13.26
CA LEU A 15 -5.19 0.78 -13.75
C LEU A 15 -4.84 2.17 -13.19
N PRO A 16 -3.76 2.31 -12.40
CA PRO A 16 -3.23 3.61 -12.00
C PRO A 16 -2.71 4.38 -13.23
N ARG A 17 -2.84 5.71 -13.23
CA ARG A 17 -2.36 6.58 -14.33
C ARG A 17 -0.86 6.52 -14.56
N SER A 18 -0.12 6.17 -13.52
CA SER A 18 1.33 5.98 -13.52
C SER A 18 1.78 4.70 -14.23
N ARG A 19 0.88 3.77 -14.59
CA ARG A 19 1.24 2.45 -15.13
C ARG A 19 1.13 2.40 -16.66
N LEU A 20 2.14 1.81 -17.29
CA LEU A 20 2.21 1.60 -18.74
C LEU A 20 1.78 0.18 -19.18
N ASP A 21 1.68 -0.75 -18.22
CA ASP A 21 1.42 -2.18 -18.45
C ASP A 21 0.03 -2.62 -17.96
N ASP A 22 -0.31 -3.90 -18.13
CA ASP A 22 -1.48 -4.51 -17.47
C ASP A 22 -1.19 -4.69 -15.98
N ALA A 23 -1.29 -3.60 -15.22
CA ALA A 23 -0.97 -3.57 -13.80
C ALA A 23 -1.91 -4.48 -12.97
N ILE A 24 -3.16 -4.69 -13.43
CA ILE A 24 -4.10 -5.61 -12.79
C ILE A 24 -3.57 -7.03 -12.88
N GLN A 25 -3.23 -7.51 -14.08
CA GLN A 25 -2.69 -8.86 -14.25
C GLN A 25 -1.32 -9.01 -13.56
N THR A 26 -0.46 -8.00 -13.69
CA THR A 26 0.86 -7.97 -13.06
C THR A 26 0.77 -8.10 -11.53
N SER A 27 -0.20 -7.42 -10.89
CA SER A 27 -0.41 -7.54 -9.44
C SER A 27 -0.77 -8.97 -9.02
N VAL A 28 -1.59 -9.66 -9.82
CA VAL A 28 -1.98 -11.06 -9.59
C VAL A 28 -0.79 -11.99 -9.79
N ASP A 29 -0.02 -11.83 -10.87
CA ASP A 29 1.11 -12.70 -11.20
C ASP A 29 2.25 -12.59 -10.16
N LYS A 30 2.46 -11.38 -9.63
CA LYS A 30 3.38 -11.15 -8.51
C LYS A 30 2.94 -11.87 -7.24
N PHE A 31 1.66 -11.73 -6.86
CA PHE A 31 1.13 -12.47 -5.71
C PHE A 31 1.20 -13.99 -5.94
N GLU A 32 0.92 -14.44 -7.17
CA GLU A 32 1.06 -15.84 -7.55
C GLU A 32 2.49 -16.35 -7.36
N SER A 33 3.49 -15.53 -7.73
CA SER A 33 4.91 -15.85 -7.56
C SER A 33 5.28 -16.03 -6.07
N VAL A 34 4.76 -15.16 -5.19
CA VAL A 34 4.93 -15.27 -3.73
C VAL A 34 4.30 -16.57 -3.21
N MET A 35 3.05 -16.86 -3.60
CA MET A 35 2.34 -18.08 -3.19
C MET A 35 3.05 -19.34 -3.69
N SER A 36 3.56 -19.34 -4.92
CA SER A 36 4.35 -20.42 -5.49
C SER A 36 5.63 -20.67 -4.70
N TRP A 37 6.34 -19.60 -4.34
CA TRP A 37 7.57 -19.69 -3.55
C TRP A 37 7.30 -20.23 -2.14
N CYS A 38 6.25 -19.73 -1.48
CA CYS A 38 5.81 -20.21 -0.17
C CYS A 38 5.42 -21.70 -0.22
N SER A 39 4.70 -22.11 -1.26
CA SER A 39 4.28 -23.50 -1.46
C SER A 39 5.47 -24.44 -1.61
N LYS A 40 6.44 -24.09 -2.47
CA LYS A 40 7.66 -24.89 -2.70
C LYS A 40 8.53 -25.01 -1.44
N ASN A 41 8.57 -23.97 -0.62
CA ASN A 41 9.40 -23.91 0.59
C ASN A 41 8.65 -24.27 1.87
N ASN A 42 7.38 -24.69 1.78
CA ASN A 42 6.50 -25.00 2.92
C ASN A 42 6.42 -23.88 3.97
N LEU A 43 6.26 -22.64 3.51
CA LEU A 43 6.14 -21.48 4.39
C LEU A 43 4.69 -21.10 4.67
N ILE A 44 4.50 -20.50 5.84
CA ILE A 44 3.29 -19.77 6.20
C ILE A 44 3.45 -18.33 5.72
N LEU A 45 2.44 -17.77 5.06
CA LEU A 45 2.44 -16.39 4.59
C LEU A 45 1.68 -15.49 5.58
N LEU A 46 2.31 -14.39 5.97
CA LEU A 46 1.73 -13.31 6.77
C LEU A 46 1.59 -12.07 5.89
N ILE A 47 0.39 -11.48 5.86
CA ILE A 47 0.05 -10.27 5.10
C ILE A 47 -0.24 -9.13 6.08
N GLY A 48 0.60 -8.10 6.08
CA GLY A 48 0.55 -6.92 6.95
C GLY A 48 -0.54 -5.91 6.64
N GLY A 49 -1.63 -6.32 6.00
CA GLY A 49 -2.73 -5.45 5.54
C GLY A 49 -2.62 -5.05 4.07
N ASP A 50 -3.62 -4.28 3.62
CA ASP A 50 -3.78 -3.81 2.23
C ASP A 50 -3.50 -4.87 1.16
N PHE A 51 -4.17 -6.01 1.31
CA PHE A 51 -4.12 -7.09 0.35
C PHE A 51 -4.65 -6.68 -1.04
N THR A 52 -5.72 -5.87 -1.07
CA THR A 52 -6.35 -5.32 -2.28
C THR A 52 -6.39 -3.80 -2.20
N ASP A 53 -6.27 -3.12 -3.34
CA ASP A 53 -6.29 -1.64 -3.45
C ASP A 53 -7.64 -1.01 -3.11
N ARG A 54 -8.71 -1.79 -3.21
CA ARG A 54 -10.08 -1.43 -2.88
C ARG A 54 -10.79 -2.62 -2.24
N PRO A 55 -11.86 -2.38 -1.44
CA PRO A 55 -12.50 -3.45 -0.68
C PRO A 55 -13.31 -4.42 -1.55
N ARG A 56 -13.78 -3.99 -2.74
CA ARG A 56 -14.73 -4.74 -3.58
C ARG A 56 -14.39 -4.64 -5.06
N GLY A 57 -14.32 -5.79 -5.73
CA GLY A 57 -14.17 -5.90 -7.18
C GLY A 57 -14.10 -7.35 -7.65
N TRP A 58 -15.24 -7.83 -8.14
CA TRP A 58 -15.48 -9.26 -8.34
C TRP A 58 -14.76 -9.86 -9.55
N TYR A 59 -14.40 -9.02 -10.53
CA TYR A 59 -13.58 -9.44 -11.66
C TYR A 59 -12.22 -9.99 -11.20
N VAL A 60 -11.54 -9.26 -10.31
CA VAL A 60 -10.23 -9.62 -9.78
C VAL A 60 -10.33 -10.72 -8.73
N TYR A 61 -11.42 -10.74 -7.95
CA TYR A 61 -11.70 -11.81 -6.99
C TYR A 61 -11.61 -13.22 -7.60
N LYS A 62 -12.13 -13.40 -8.83
CA LYS A 62 -12.01 -14.69 -9.55
C LYS A 62 -10.55 -15.09 -9.80
N LYS A 63 -9.68 -14.13 -10.13
CA LYS A 63 -8.24 -14.37 -10.35
C LYS A 63 -7.55 -14.72 -9.03
N ILE A 64 -7.86 -13.98 -7.96
CA ILE A 64 -7.34 -14.24 -6.60
C ILE A 64 -7.70 -15.66 -6.13
N ILE A 65 -8.97 -16.08 -6.23
CA ILE A 65 -9.38 -17.44 -5.83
C ILE A 65 -8.61 -18.51 -6.59
N ARG A 66 -8.31 -18.31 -7.88
CA ARG A 66 -7.54 -19.29 -8.66
C ARG A 66 -6.14 -19.48 -8.08
N VAL A 67 -5.48 -18.40 -7.66
CA VAL A 67 -4.18 -18.46 -6.98
C VAL A 67 -4.30 -19.24 -5.67
N PHE A 68 -5.24 -18.88 -4.80
CA PHE A 68 -5.44 -19.60 -3.53
C PHE A 68 -5.77 -21.08 -3.71
N LYS A 69 -6.61 -21.43 -4.70
CA LYS A 69 -6.91 -22.84 -5.02
C LYS A 69 -5.69 -23.60 -5.50
N LYS A 70 -4.88 -22.97 -6.36
CA LYS A 70 -3.66 -23.57 -6.92
C LYS A 70 -2.60 -23.85 -5.86
N TYR A 71 -2.47 -22.95 -4.87
CA TYR A 71 -1.51 -23.08 -3.77
C TYR A 71 -2.20 -23.28 -2.42
N SER A 72 -3.19 -24.17 -2.39
CA SER A 72 -4.03 -24.44 -1.21
C SER A 72 -3.28 -25.05 -0.02
N ASN A 73 -2.04 -25.50 -0.23
CA ASN A 73 -1.15 -25.97 0.83
C ASN A 73 -0.49 -24.83 1.63
N VAL A 74 -0.55 -23.59 1.15
CA VAL A 74 0.01 -22.42 1.83
C VAL A 74 -1.01 -21.90 2.84
N LYS A 75 -0.64 -21.88 4.12
CA LYS A 75 -1.43 -21.20 5.15
C LYS A 75 -1.18 -19.70 5.06
N VAL A 76 -2.26 -18.92 4.97
CA VAL A 76 -2.20 -17.46 4.84
C VAL A 76 -2.92 -16.83 6.02
N TYR A 77 -2.25 -15.89 6.68
CA TYR A 77 -2.80 -15.07 7.73
C TYR A 77 -2.67 -13.61 7.36
N ALA A 78 -3.70 -12.81 7.63
CA ALA A 78 -3.73 -11.41 7.25
C ALA A 78 -4.40 -10.55 8.32
N VAL A 79 -4.19 -9.24 8.25
CA VAL A 79 -5.02 -8.23 8.91
C VAL A 79 -5.69 -7.35 7.86
N PHE A 80 -6.75 -6.63 8.21
CA PHE A 80 -7.27 -5.59 7.32
C PHE A 80 -6.34 -4.37 7.35
N GLY A 81 -5.99 -3.85 6.18
CA GLY A 81 -5.61 -2.45 6.05
C GLY A 81 -6.79 -1.59 5.61
N GLN A 82 -6.64 -0.27 5.62
CA GLN A 82 -7.73 0.67 5.31
C GLN A 82 -8.30 0.47 3.91
N HIS A 83 -7.49 0.10 2.91
CA HIS A 83 -7.97 -0.11 1.55
C HIS A 83 -8.85 -1.35 1.42
N CYS A 84 -8.69 -2.31 2.32
CA CYS A 84 -9.49 -3.54 2.36
C CYS A 84 -10.87 -3.34 3.03
N MET A 85 -11.15 -2.16 3.60
CA MET A 85 -12.40 -1.87 4.32
C MET A 85 -13.34 -0.99 3.49
N PHE A 86 -14.63 -1.27 3.50
CA PHE A 86 -15.66 -0.43 2.87
C PHE A 86 -16.32 0.46 3.91
N LEU A 87 -16.10 1.78 3.85
CA LEU A 87 -16.62 2.75 4.84
C LEU A 87 -16.29 2.34 6.30
N ARG A 88 -15.06 1.87 6.54
CA ARG A 88 -14.59 1.30 7.82
C ARG A 88 -15.33 0.03 8.28
N ASN A 89 -16.11 -0.60 7.41
CA ASN A 89 -16.71 -1.92 7.62
C ASN A 89 -15.90 -2.99 6.86
N THR A 90 -15.73 -4.16 7.48
CA THR A 90 -15.02 -5.32 6.94
C THR A 90 -15.93 -6.27 6.15
N GLU A 91 -17.24 -6.18 6.31
CA GLU A 91 -18.22 -7.09 5.72
C GLU A 91 -18.35 -6.97 4.20
N ALA A 92 -18.51 -8.13 3.55
CA ALA A 92 -18.69 -8.24 2.11
C ALA A 92 -17.58 -7.53 1.31
N THR A 93 -16.36 -7.60 1.85
CA THR A 93 -15.12 -7.20 1.18
C THR A 93 -14.41 -8.43 0.63
N ILE A 94 -13.45 -8.25 -0.28
CA ILE A 94 -12.67 -9.37 -0.83
C ILE A 94 -11.98 -10.15 0.31
N LEU A 95 -11.35 -9.45 1.25
CA LEU A 95 -10.60 -10.09 2.34
C LEU A 95 -11.54 -10.88 3.27
N ASP A 96 -12.72 -10.34 3.58
CA ASP A 96 -13.76 -11.04 4.35
C ASP A 96 -14.27 -12.29 3.63
N LEU A 97 -14.57 -12.19 2.33
CA LEU A 97 -15.01 -13.36 1.55
C LEU A 97 -13.95 -14.47 1.48
N LEU A 98 -12.67 -14.10 1.36
CA LEU A 98 -11.56 -15.06 1.40
C LEU A 98 -11.46 -15.74 2.76
N ASN A 99 -11.67 -14.99 3.85
CA ASN A 99 -11.69 -15.53 5.21
C ASN A 99 -12.86 -16.49 5.44
N GLN A 100 -14.08 -16.09 5.07
CA GLN A 100 -15.27 -16.94 5.17
C GLN A 100 -15.17 -18.20 4.30
N SER A 101 -14.44 -18.11 3.19
CA SER A 101 -14.17 -19.24 2.29
C SER A 101 -12.98 -20.11 2.72
N ASN A 102 -12.38 -19.85 3.89
CA ASN A 102 -11.20 -20.54 4.42
C ASN A 102 -9.95 -20.51 3.51
N TYR A 103 -9.81 -19.50 2.64
CA TYR A 103 -8.59 -19.31 1.86
C TYR A 103 -7.47 -18.61 2.64
N LEU A 104 -7.86 -17.80 3.63
CA LEU A 104 -6.95 -17.19 4.60
C LEU A 104 -7.64 -17.07 5.95
N THR A 105 -6.90 -16.72 6.99
CA THR A 105 -7.44 -16.39 8.31
C THR A 105 -7.10 -14.97 8.68
N ILE A 106 -8.12 -14.19 9.03
CA ILE A 106 -7.92 -12.84 9.57
C ILE A 106 -7.49 -12.95 11.02
N LEU A 107 -6.35 -12.35 11.34
CA LEU A 107 -5.79 -12.29 12.69
C LEU A 107 -6.47 -11.18 13.51
N GLY A 108 -6.54 -11.38 14.82
CA GLY A 108 -7.06 -10.39 15.76
C GLY A 108 -6.42 -10.53 17.13
N ASN A 109 -7.14 -10.07 18.15
CA ASN A 109 -6.61 -9.99 19.51
C ASN A 109 -6.36 -11.37 20.14
N LYS A 110 -7.18 -12.37 19.79
CA LYS A 110 -6.96 -13.75 20.21
C LYS A 110 -5.91 -14.38 19.30
N PRO A 111 -4.82 -14.94 19.85
CA PRO A 111 -3.73 -15.46 19.05
C PRO A 111 -4.09 -16.78 18.37
N ILE A 112 -3.55 -16.98 17.17
CA ILE A 112 -3.38 -18.31 16.60
C ILE A 112 -2.14 -18.95 17.24
N ILE A 113 -2.30 -20.13 17.85
CA ILE A 113 -1.25 -20.78 18.64
C ILE A 113 -0.66 -21.97 17.89
N PHE A 114 0.63 -21.89 17.58
CA PHE A 114 1.43 -23.02 17.08
C PHE A 114 2.06 -23.74 18.27
N LYS A 115 1.29 -24.65 18.88
CA LYS A 115 1.63 -25.29 20.18
C LYS A 115 2.99 -26.01 20.19
N LYS A 116 3.39 -26.68 19.10
CA LYS A 116 4.64 -27.43 19.04
C LYS A 116 5.85 -26.50 19.06
N GLU A 117 5.74 -25.36 18.40
CA GLU A 117 6.79 -24.37 18.26
C GLU A 117 6.73 -23.28 19.33
N LYS A 118 5.69 -23.26 20.16
CA LYS A 118 5.42 -22.22 21.17
C LYS A 118 5.41 -20.81 20.55
N ILE A 119 4.68 -20.66 19.45
CA ILE A 119 4.52 -19.39 18.74
C ILE A 119 3.07 -18.91 18.84
N PHE A 120 2.89 -17.64 19.20
CA PHE A 120 1.61 -16.98 19.31
C PHE A 120 1.53 -15.86 18.26
N LEU A 121 0.57 -15.97 17.35
CA LEU A 121 0.41 -15.05 16.23
C LEU A 121 -0.82 -14.17 16.44
N TYR A 122 -0.59 -12.88 16.59
CA TYR A 122 -1.59 -11.85 16.86
C TYR A 122 -1.81 -10.96 15.63
N GLY A 123 -2.99 -10.33 15.56
CA GLY A 123 -3.33 -9.37 14.53
C GLY A 123 -3.88 -8.07 15.10
N CYS A 124 -3.50 -6.96 14.48
CA CYS A 124 -4.11 -5.65 14.69
C CYS A 124 -4.45 -5.06 13.31
N SER A 125 -5.73 -5.13 12.94
CA SER A 125 -6.23 -4.48 11.72
C SER A 125 -6.22 -2.96 11.87
N TRP A 126 -6.29 -2.23 10.76
CA TRP A 126 -6.33 -0.77 10.76
C TRP A 126 -7.36 -0.21 11.75
N GLY A 127 -6.93 0.73 12.59
CA GLY A 127 -7.75 1.35 13.64
C GLY A 127 -8.09 0.44 14.82
N GLY A 128 -7.55 -0.77 14.87
CA GLY A 128 -7.70 -1.70 15.99
C GLY A 128 -6.79 -1.37 17.18
N GLU A 129 -7.10 -1.96 18.33
CA GLU A 129 -6.23 -1.91 19.50
C GLU A 129 -5.15 -2.98 19.41
N ILE A 130 -3.91 -2.62 19.76
CA ILE A 130 -2.80 -3.58 19.82
C ILE A 130 -3.10 -4.60 20.92
N PRO A 131 -3.12 -5.91 20.62
CA PRO A 131 -3.35 -6.91 21.64
C PRO A 131 -2.28 -6.89 22.71
N LYS A 132 -2.60 -7.45 23.88
CA LYS A 132 -1.60 -7.79 24.89
C LYS A 132 -1.21 -9.24 24.69
N ALA A 133 0.09 -9.54 24.74
CA ALA A 133 0.52 -10.93 24.66
C ALA A 133 -0.03 -11.72 25.86
N GLU A 134 -0.62 -12.87 25.58
CA GLU A 134 -1.17 -13.78 26.58
C GLU A 134 -0.07 -14.54 27.32
N SER A 135 1.07 -14.77 26.64
CA SER A 135 2.26 -15.42 27.19
C SER A 135 3.49 -14.56 26.93
N LYS A 136 4.27 -14.25 27.96
CA LYS A 136 5.53 -13.51 27.84
C LYS A 136 6.75 -14.40 27.64
N GLU A 137 6.60 -15.71 27.86
CA GLU A 137 7.68 -16.69 27.76
C GLU A 137 7.75 -17.35 26.38
N ASP A 138 6.64 -17.33 25.65
CA ASP A 138 6.54 -17.88 24.30
C ASP A 138 6.89 -16.85 23.23
N PHE A 139 7.12 -17.32 22.00
CA PHE A 139 7.53 -16.44 20.90
C PHE A 139 6.32 -15.72 20.31
N ASN A 140 6.26 -14.41 20.45
CA ASN A 140 5.10 -13.63 20.04
C ASN A 140 5.34 -12.89 18.72
N ILE A 141 4.38 -13.00 17.79
CA ILE A 141 4.39 -12.31 16.51
C ILE A 141 3.17 -11.40 16.44
N LEU A 142 3.38 -10.13 16.13
CA LEU A 142 2.32 -9.18 15.80
C LEU A 142 2.32 -8.89 14.31
N VAL A 143 1.16 -9.04 13.67
CA VAL A 143 0.89 -8.50 12.34
C VAL A 143 -0.01 -7.28 12.52
N ILE A 144 0.38 -6.12 12.02
CA ILE A 144 -0.34 -4.86 12.23
C ILE A 144 -0.39 -4.02 10.95
N HIS A 145 -1.48 -3.27 10.77
CA HIS A 145 -1.55 -2.24 9.73
C HIS A 145 -1.79 -0.87 10.38
N ALA A 146 -0.77 0.00 10.35
CA ALA A 146 -0.74 1.29 11.04
C ALA A 146 0.41 2.15 10.48
N PRO A 147 0.33 3.49 10.54
CA PRO A 147 1.34 4.38 9.96
C PRO A 147 2.63 4.34 10.78
N ILE A 148 3.45 3.30 10.56
CA ILE A 148 4.71 3.06 11.26
C ILE A 148 5.85 3.22 10.27
N ALA A 149 6.76 4.17 10.52
CA ALA A 149 7.85 4.51 9.61
C ALA A 149 9.17 4.79 10.33
N GLU A 150 10.28 4.74 9.59
CA GLU A 150 11.61 5.16 10.10
C GLU A 150 11.78 6.68 10.13
N ALA A 151 11.06 7.39 9.26
CA ALA A 151 11.14 8.82 9.07
C ALA A 151 9.82 9.34 8.48
N PRO A 152 9.51 10.64 8.63
CA PRO A 152 8.37 11.22 7.94
C PRO A 152 8.56 11.15 6.42
N LEU A 153 7.50 10.82 5.67
CA LEU A 153 7.54 10.78 4.20
C LEU A 153 7.39 12.18 3.58
N PHE A 154 6.71 13.07 4.30
CA PHE A 154 6.41 14.45 3.90
C PHE A 154 6.26 15.34 5.15
N PRO A 155 6.31 16.68 4.99
CA PRO A 155 6.15 17.60 6.12
C PRO A 155 4.83 17.36 6.88
N ASN A 156 4.89 17.36 8.21
CA ASN A 156 3.74 17.12 9.10
C ASN A 156 3.06 15.74 8.95
N HIS A 157 3.77 14.74 8.40
CA HIS A 157 3.29 13.36 8.37
C HIS A 157 3.00 12.84 9.80
N ASP A 158 1.77 12.39 10.05
CA ASP A 158 1.38 11.73 11.29
C ASP A 158 1.75 10.25 11.24
N TYR A 159 2.77 9.85 11.99
CA TYR A 159 3.27 8.48 12.01
C TYR A 159 3.87 8.11 13.37
N GLN A 160 3.96 6.81 13.61
CA GLN A 160 4.66 6.22 14.74
C GLN A 160 6.08 5.84 14.32
N ASP A 161 7.08 6.36 15.04
CA ASP A 161 8.48 5.98 14.81
C ASP A 161 8.67 4.47 15.06
N ALA A 162 9.15 3.76 14.05
CA ALA A 162 9.26 2.30 14.06
C ALA A 162 10.19 1.77 15.17
N LYS A 163 11.27 2.49 15.48
CA LYS A 163 12.22 2.09 16.53
C LYS A 163 11.62 2.31 17.92
N LYS A 164 10.90 3.40 18.13
CA LYS A 164 10.14 3.69 19.35
C LYS A 164 9.02 2.66 19.52
N PHE A 165 8.24 2.39 18.48
CA PHE A 165 7.17 1.39 18.48
C PHE A 165 7.69 0.01 18.89
N LEU A 166 8.80 -0.44 18.31
CA LEU A 166 9.43 -1.71 18.67
C LEU A 166 9.86 -1.74 20.15
N LYS A 167 10.35 -0.63 20.70
CA LYS A 167 10.75 -0.52 22.10
C LYS A 167 9.57 -0.51 23.07
N GLU A 168 8.46 0.12 22.71
CA GLU A 168 7.28 0.23 23.57
C GLU A 168 6.47 -1.07 23.59
N ASN A 169 6.40 -1.78 22.47
CA ASN A 169 5.64 -3.02 22.35
C ASN A 169 6.49 -4.24 22.73
N MET A 170 7.05 -4.26 23.95
CA MET A 170 8.08 -5.24 24.35
C MET A 170 7.67 -6.70 24.32
N ASP A 171 6.37 -6.98 24.33
CA ASP A 171 5.85 -8.33 24.40
C ASP A 171 6.01 -9.12 23.08
N TYR A 172 6.37 -8.48 21.97
CA TYR A 172 6.44 -9.10 20.64
C TYR A 172 7.87 -9.32 20.14
N ASP A 173 8.27 -10.54 19.79
CA ASP A 173 9.59 -10.82 19.21
C ASP A 173 9.72 -10.35 17.76
N LEU A 174 8.64 -10.49 16.98
CA LEU A 174 8.56 -10.06 15.59
C LEU A 174 7.31 -9.20 15.39
N ILE A 175 7.47 -8.07 14.70
CA ILE A 175 6.37 -7.23 14.26
C ILE A 175 6.45 -7.11 12.73
N LEU A 176 5.39 -7.52 12.03
CA LEU A 176 5.18 -7.20 10.62
C LEU A 176 4.19 -6.03 10.57
N CYS A 177 4.61 -4.88 10.04
CA CYS A 177 3.74 -3.73 9.83
C CYS A 177 3.55 -3.41 8.35
N GLY A 178 2.38 -2.90 7.95
CA GLY A 178 2.11 -2.27 6.64
C GLY A 178 1.52 -0.87 6.80
N ASP A 179 0.98 -0.29 5.72
CA ASP A 179 0.42 1.09 5.54
C ASP A 179 1.43 2.04 4.89
N ILE A 180 2.63 2.08 5.45
CA ILE A 180 3.72 2.88 4.91
C ILE A 180 4.38 2.12 3.76
N HIS A 181 4.26 2.63 2.54
CA HIS A 181 4.87 2.04 1.34
C HIS A 181 6.38 2.31 1.24
N ARG A 182 7.12 2.01 2.31
CA ARG A 182 8.59 2.05 2.37
C ARG A 182 9.09 0.81 3.10
N GLU A 183 10.04 0.13 2.47
CA GLU A 183 10.68 -1.03 3.07
C GLU A 183 11.60 -0.60 4.22
N PHE A 184 11.54 -1.32 5.34
CA PHE A 184 12.54 -1.24 6.38
C PHE A 184 12.62 -2.50 7.24
N VAL A 185 13.78 -2.70 7.86
CA VAL A 185 14.02 -3.75 8.86
C VAL A 185 14.80 -3.16 10.02
N ILE A 186 14.14 -3.02 11.18
CA ILE A 186 14.77 -2.51 12.39
C ILE A 186 14.92 -3.63 13.40
N LYS A 187 16.15 -3.82 13.87
CA LYS A 187 16.48 -4.77 14.95
C LYS A 187 16.68 -4.03 16.26
N TYR A 188 16.15 -4.60 17.34
CA TYR A 188 16.42 -4.14 18.69
C TYR A 188 16.54 -5.36 19.62
N LYS A 189 17.76 -5.59 20.14
CA LYS A 189 18.10 -6.84 20.86
C LYS A 189 17.78 -8.04 19.97
N ASN A 190 17.06 -9.04 20.49
CA ASN A 190 16.65 -10.23 19.75
C ASN A 190 15.29 -10.06 19.03
N ARG A 191 14.82 -8.82 18.87
CA ARG A 191 13.48 -8.51 18.34
C ARG A 191 13.60 -7.69 17.07
N MET A 192 12.58 -7.74 16.22
CA MET A 192 12.56 -6.91 15.02
C MET A 192 11.18 -6.43 14.63
N ILE A 193 11.15 -5.30 13.93
CA ILE A 193 10.01 -4.83 13.16
C ILE A 193 10.39 -4.80 11.67
N VAL A 194 9.48 -5.27 10.83
CA VAL A 194 9.66 -5.41 9.39
C VAL A 194 8.48 -4.76 8.68
N ASN A 195 8.79 -3.88 7.73
CA ASN A 195 7.90 -3.44 6.67
C ASN A 195 8.54 -3.86 5.35
N THR A 196 7.83 -4.61 4.51
CA THR A 196 8.39 -5.12 3.24
C THR A 196 8.35 -4.11 2.11
N GLY A 197 7.67 -2.97 2.32
CA GLY A 197 7.30 -2.08 1.24
C GLY A 197 6.31 -2.73 0.27
N PRO A 198 5.90 -1.99 -0.78
CA PRO A 198 4.82 -2.40 -1.65
C PRO A 198 5.24 -3.56 -2.58
N MET A 199 4.32 -4.51 -2.80
CA MET A 199 4.52 -5.60 -3.78
C MET A 199 4.50 -5.08 -5.23
N LEU A 200 3.76 -4.00 -5.46
CA LEU A 200 3.63 -3.36 -6.76
C LEU A 200 4.02 -1.88 -6.68
N ARG A 201 4.79 -1.41 -7.65
CA ARG A 201 5.08 0.01 -7.81
C ARG A 201 3.82 0.70 -8.34
N LEU A 202 3.13 1.45 -7.48
CA LEU A 202 1.85 2.09 -7.79
C LEU A 202 1.99 3.56 -8.17
N THR A 203 2.89 4.29 -7.52
CA THR A 203 3.03 5.74 -7.70
C THR A 203 4.26 6.07 -8.54
N ALA A 204 4.30 7.27 -9.09
CA ALA A 204 5.43 7.83 -9.82
C ALA A 204 6.42 8.58 -8.90
N GLU A 205 6.42 8.28 -7.60
CA GLU A 205 7.39 8.82 -6.65
C GLU A 205 8.79 8.23 -6.86
N ALA A 206 9.83 8.98 -6.49
CA ALA A 206 11.23 8.53 -6.62
C ALA A 206 11.48 7.13 -6.02
N TYR A 207 10.92 6.86 -4.84
CA TYR A 207 11.03 5.55 -4.20
C TYR A 207 10.48 4.42 -5.08
N SER A 208 9.39 4.64 -5.82
CA SER A 208 8.82 3.61 -6.69
C SER A 208 9.73 3.25 -7.87
N PHE A 209 10.61 4.17 -8.30
CA PHE A 209 11.60 3.91 -9.34
C PHE A 209 12.82 3.13 -8.81
N GLU A 210 13.17 3.32 -7.55
CA GLU A 210 14.30 2.65 -6.89
C GLU A 210 13.94 1.30 -6.27
N HIS A 211 12.72 1.19 -5.73
CA HIS A 211 12.26 0.02 -4.97
C HIS A 211 12.19 -1.22 -5.85
N GLU A 212 12.81 -2.31 -5.40
CA GLU A 212 12.70 -3.63 -6.01
C GLU A 212 11.66 -4.47 -5.26
N PRO A 213 10.49 -4.76 -5.87
CA PRO A 213 9.45 -5.55 -5.24
C PRO A 213 9.97 -6.87 -4.66
N ASN A 214 9.71 -7.08 -3.38
CA ASN A 214 10.21 -8.23 -2.65
C ASN A 214 9.25 -8.62 -1.52
N PHE A 215 9.51 -9.79 -0.93
CA PHE A 215 8.94 -10.20 0.35
C PHE A 215 10.06 -10.71 1.23
N LYS A 216 9.81 -10.83 2.53
CA LYS A 216 10.84 -11.27 3.49
C LYS A 216 10.56 -12.65 4.02
N VAL A 217 11.59 -13.43 4.32
CA VAL A 217 11.48 -14.72 5.00
C VAL A 217 12.13 -14.61 6.36
N TYR A 218 11.33 -14.80 7.41
CA TYR A 218 11.80 -14.78 8.79
C TYR A 218 11.91 -16.18 9.36
N ASN A 219 13.04 -16.49 10.00
CA ASN A 219 13.27 -17.77 10.68
C ASN A 219 13.22 -17.59 12.20
N THR A 220 12.22 -18.15 12.87
CA THR A 220 12.05 -17.98 14.33
C THR A 220 13.16 -18.62 15.17
N LYS A 221 13.94 -19.56 14.61
CA LYS A 221 15.06 -20.19 15.32
C LYS A 221 16.32 -19.34 15.27
N THR A 222 16.70 -18.85 14.09
CA THR A 222 17.91 -18.02 13.92
C THR A 222 17.65 -16.54 14.19
N ARG A 223 16.38 -16.11 14.19
CA ARG A 223 15.92 -14.72 14.29
C ARG A 223 16.47 -13.83 13.16
N GLU A 224 16.70 -14.44 12.01
CA GLU A 224 17.18 -13.78 10.81
C GLU A 224 16.07 -13.56 9.81
N VAL A 225 16.25 -12.53 8.99
CA VAL A 225 15.37 -12.18 7.87
C VAL A 225 16.17 -12.22 6.58
N GLU A 226 15.59 -12.83 5.57
CA GLU A 226 16.12 -12.93 4.21
C GLU A 226 15.18 -12.19 3.24
N THR A 227 15.75 -11.50 2.25
CA THR A 227 14.99 -10.81 1.21
C THR A 227 14.84 -11.72 -0.01
N ILE A 228 13.61 -11.93 -0.47
CA ILE A 228 13.31 -12.66 -1.70
C ILE A 228 12.65 -11.71 -2.69
N PHE A 229 13.33 -11.45 -3.81
CA PHE A 229 12.80 -10.59 -4.86
C PHE A 229 11.68 -11.27 -5.62
N ILE A 230 10.61 -10.50 -5.85
CA ILE A 230 9.48 -10.91 -6.69
C ILE A 230 9.85 -10.56 -8.13
N PRO A 231 9.59 -11.43 -9.12
CA PRO A 231 9.82 -11.10 -10.52
C PRO A 231 9.18 -9.75 -10.90
N HIS A 232 9.98 -8.85 -11.45
CA HIS A 232 9.55 -7.51 -11.82
C HIS A 232 10.35 -6.99 -13.01
N ALA A 233 9.71 -6.17 -13.84
CA ALA A 233 10.37 -5.41 -14.90
C ALA A 233 11.11 -4.18 -14.33
N PRO A 234 12.06 -3.60 -15.08
CA PRO A 234 12.61 -2.27 -14.80
C PRO A 234 11.50 -1.24 -14.56
N ALA A 235 11.75 -0.27 -13.66
CA ALA A 235 10.71 0.66 -13.25
C ALA A 235 10.27 1.60 -14.39
N ASP A 236 11.23 2.07 -15.17
CA ASP A 236 11.09 2.88 -16.37
C ASP A 236 10.31 2.20 -17.52
N GLU A 237 10.25 0.87 -17.54
CA GLU A 237 9.43 0.14 -18.52
C GLU A 237 7.95 0.06 -18.13
N VAL A 238 7.61 0.26 -16.85
CA VAL A 238 6.25 0.05 -16.34
C VAL A 238 5.64 1.26 -15.65
N LEU A 239 6.44 2.29 -15.35
CA LEU A 239 5.99 3.55 -14.75
C LEU A 239 6.22 4.72 -15.68
N THR A 240 5.29 5.69 -15.63
CA THR A 240 5.42 7.00 -16.27
C THR A 240 5.12 8.14 -15.30
N ARG A 241 5.86 9.25 -15.47
CA ARG A 241 5.63 10.53 -14.77
C ARG A 241 4.84 11.53 -15.60
N GLU A 242 4.52 11.21 -16.86
CA GLU A 242 3.87 12.11 -17.82
C GLU A 242 2.58 12.75 -17.29
N HIS A 243 1.79 11.99 -16.52
CA HIS A 243 0.56 12.50 -15.91
C HIS A 243 0.78 13.57 -14.82
N ILE A 244 1.94 13.55 -14.14
CA ILE A 244 2.33 14.55 -13.15
C ILE A 244 2.91 15.76 -13.89
N GLU A 245 3.85 15.51 -14.80
CA GLU A 245 4.51 16.55 -15.59
C GLU A 245 3.49 17.40 -16.37
N ARG A 246 2.48 16.77 -16.98
CA ARG A 246 1.39 17.47 -17.65
C ARG A 246 0.51 18.29 -16.69
N GLN A 247 0.31 17.83 -15.46
CA GLN A 247 -0.48 18.59 -14.47
C GLN A 247 0.32 19.80 -13.99
N ASP A 248 1.61 19.63 -13.71
CA ASP A 248 2.51 20.71 -13.31
C ASP A 248 2.63 21.77 -14.44
N GLU A 249 2.66 21.34 -15.70
CA GLU A 249 2.60 22.25 -16.86
C GLU A 249 1.29 23.06 -16.90
N ILE A 250 0.15 22.40 -16.71
CA ILE A 250 -1.17 23.08 -16.66
C ILE A 250 -1.21 24.07 -15.50
N ASP A 251 -0.75 23.68 -14.31
CA ASP A 251 -0.76 24.52 -13.12
C ASP A 251 0.17 25.73 -13.30
N SER A 252 1.35 25.53 -13.90
CA SER A 252 2.27 26.63 -14.26
C SER A 252 1.65 27.60 -15.26
N MET A 253 0.97 27.09 -16.29
CA MET A 253 0.25 27.94 -17.25
C MET A 253 -0.89 28.73 -16.60
N LEU A 254 -1.60 28.13 -15.64
CA LEU A 254 -2.66 28.80 -14.89
C LEU A 254 -2.11 29.88 -13.96
N ASP A 255 -0.99 29.63 -13.28
CA ASP A 255 -0.33 30.61 -12.42
C ASP A 255 0.21 31.80 -13.24
N GLU A 256 0.81 31.55 -14.41
CA GLU A 256 1.21 32.60 -15.35
C GLU A 256 0.01 33.44 -15.79
N PHE A 257 -1.10 32.80 -16.17
CA PHE A 257 -2.34 33.46 -16.56
C PHE A 257 -2.96 34.30 -15.43
N VAL A 258 -3.00 33.78 -14.20
CA VAL A 258 -3.50 34.54 -13.03
C VAL A 258 -2.58 35.73 -12.72
N THR A 259 -1.28 35.57 -12.92
CA THR A 259 -0.29 36.63 -12.67
C THR A 259 -0.45 37.75 -13.69
N SER A 260 -0.55 37.44 -14.98
CA SER A 260 -0.79 38.44 -16.03
C SER A 260 -2.13 39.17 -15.85
N MET A 261 -3.19 38.47 -15.43
CA MET A 261 -4.46 39.11 -15.10
C MET A 261 -4.37 40.08 -13.90
N LYS A 262 -3.54 39.80 -12.90
CA LYS A 262 -3.37 40.70 -11.74
C LYS A 262 -2.57 41.96 -12.08
N GLU A 263 -1.71 41.90 -13.08
CA GLU A 263 -0.92 43.04 -13.54
C GLU A 263 -1.75 44.00 -14.41
N ASP A 264 -2.74 43.49 -15.16
CA ASP A 264 -3.53 44.27 -16.11
C ASP A 264 -4.85 44.84 -15.56
N PHE A 265 -5.35 44.41 -14.39
CA PHE A 265 -6.68 44.79 -13.89
C PHE A 265 -6.64 45.47 -12.51
N GLU A 266 -6.98 46.77 -12.47
CA GLU A 266 -7.38 47.44 -11.23
C GLU A 266 -8.73 46.88 -10.75
N VAL A 267 -8.77 46.56 -9.45
CA VAL A 267 -9.84 45.84 -8.76
C VAL A 267 -11.14 46.64 -8.74
N GLU A 268 -11.98 46.51 -9.77
CA GLU A 268 -13.42 46.80 -9.67
C GLU A 268 -14.23 46.07 -10.77
N ALA A 269 -15.06 45.12 -10.32
CA ALA A 269 -16.16 44.42 -11.02
C ALA A 269 -15.90 43.12 -11.80
N ASP A 270 -16.89 42.22 -11.67
CA ASP A 270 -17.19 40.93 -12.31
C ASP A 270 -16.04 40.13 -12.95
N LEU A 271 -15.62 39.07 -12.23
CA LEU A 271 -14.54 38.16 -12.61
C LEU A 271 -14.75 37.55 -14.00
N ILE A 272 -15.99 37.19 -14.35
CA ILE A 272 -16.34 36.60 -15.66
C ILE A 272 -16.08 37.60 -16.78
N SER A 273 -16.55 38.83 -16.62
CA SER A 273 -16.35 39.90 -17.60
C SER A 273 -14.86 40.23 -17.81
N ASN A 274 -14.04 40.18 -16.75
CA ASN A 274 -12.60 40.40 -16.85
C ASN A 274 -11.88 39.25 -17.56
N ILE A 275 -12.27 38.00 -17.29
CA ILE A 275 -11.75 36.82 -17.98
C ILE A 275 -12.09 36.89 -19.48
N GLU A 276 -13.35 37.19 -19.84
CA GLU A 276 -13.75 37.34 -21.24
C GLU A 276 -13.00 38.46 -21.96
N LYS A 277 -12.79 39.60 -21.28
CA LYS A 277 -12.04 40.73 -21.83
C LYS A 277 -10.58 40.36 -22.06
N TYR A 278 -9.95 39.72 -21.07
CA TYR A 278 -8.55 39.28 -21.17
C TYR A 278 -8.34 38.26 -22.29
N LEU A 279 -9.26 37.30 -22.45
CA LEU A 279 -9.24 36.31 -23.55
C LEU A 279 -9.40 36.95 -24.94
N LYS A 280 -10.09 38.10 -25.05
CA LYS A 280 -10.26 38.83 -26.32
C LYS A 280 -9.08 39.76 -26.64
N GLU A 281 -8.43 40.32 -25.61
CA GLU A 281 -7.36 41.29 -25.77
C GLU A 281 -5.97 40.64 -25.93
N ASN A 282 -5.83 39.36 -25.57
CA ASN A 282 -4.57 38.63 -25.63
C ASN A 282 -4.65 37.44 -26.61
N GLU A 283 -3.56 37.17 -27.35
CA GLU A 283 -3.45 36.00 -28.25
C GLU A 283 -3.22 34.70 -27.47
N ILE A 284 -4.27 34.19 -26.83
CA ILE A 284 -4.23 32.95 -26.03
C ILE A 284 -4.60 31.75 -26.91
N SER A 285 -3.90 30.63 -26.72
CA SER A 285 -4.17 29.39 -27.47
C SER A 285 -5.61 28.88 -27.31
N ASP A 286 -6.20 28.39 -28.41
CA ASP A 286 -7.57 27.87 -28.46
C ASP A 286 -7.84 26.76 -27.43
N SER A 287 -6.81 25.97 -27.08
CA SER A 287 -6.95 24.92 -26.06
C SER A 287 -7.26 25.48 -24.68
N VAL A 288 -6.67 26.61 -24.31
CA VAL A 288 -6.87 27.25 -23.00
C VAL A 288 -8.23 27.96 -22.98
N VAL A 289 -8.60 28.65 -24.06
CA VAL A 289 -9.91 29.29 -24.21
C VAL A 289 -11.04 28.27 -24.04
N ASN A 290 -10.95 27.11 -24.70
CA ASN A 290 -11.97 26.06 -24.61
C ASN A 290 -12.11 25.44 -23.21
N ILE A 291 -11.02 25.33 -22.45
CA ILE A 291 -11.07 24.82 -21.07
C ILE A 291 -11.78 25.85 -20.17
N ILE A 292 -11.39 27.12 -20.28
CA ILE A 292 -11.95 28.21 -19.47
C ILE A 292 -13.46 28.37 -19.77
N SER A 293 -13.86 28.38 -21.04
CA SER A 293 -15.28 28.49 -21.42
C SER A 293 -16.14 27.35 -20.86
N ARG A 294 -15.64 26.11 -20.85
CA ARG A 294 -16.38 24.97 -20.27
C ARG A 294 -16.59 25.08 -18.77
N VAL A 295 -15.64 25.68 -18.05
CA VAL A 295 -15.74 25.89 -16.60
C VAL A 295 -16.68 27.07 -16.27
N MET A 296 -16.77 28.07 -17.16
CA MET A 296 -17.68 29.21 -17.00
C MET A 296 -19.14 28.88 -17.32
N GLU A 297 -19.41 27.78 -18.04
CA GLU A 297 -20.75 27.32 -18.42
C GLU A 297 -21.39 26.34 -17.40
N GLU A 298 -20.66 25.90 -16.36
CA GLU A 298 -21.17 25.12 -15.21
C GLU A 298 -21.57 26.01 -14.03
#